data_AF-A0A959ZYU9-F1
#
_entry.id   AF-A0A959ZYU9-F1
#
_cell.length_a   1.000
_cell.length_b   1.000
_cell.length_c   1.000
_cell.angle_alpha   90.00
_cell.angle_beta   90.00
_cell.angle_gamma   90.00
#
_symmetry.space_group_name_H-M   'P 1'
#
loop_
_entity.id
_entity.type
_entity.pdbx_description
1 polymer ?
#
loop_
_entity_poly.entity_id
_entity_poly.type
_entity_poly.pdbx_seq_one_letter_code
_entity_poly.pdbx_strand_id
1 'polypeptide(L)' 'MTTAEPLAVASARRRDSRAAARVLAAAFLDDPIAGAIGPRNRTHRRLVGPLSFGGIVAASRRHGGSVVVARRGDAVLG' A
#
# COMPACT_ATOMS: atom_id res chain seq x y z
N MET A 1 -0.82 -31.52 4.36
CA MET A 1 0.17 -30.42 4.38
C MET A 1 -0.14 -29.51 3.21
N THR A 2 -0.70 -28.32 3.47
CA THR A 2 -1.02 -27.35 2.41
C THR A 2 0.26 -26.64 2.03
N THR A 3 0.72 -26.80 0.79
CA THR A 3 1.86 -26.04 0.24
C THR A 3 1.48 -24.57 0.24
N ALA A 4 2.14 -23.78 1.10
CA ALA A 4 1.95 -22.34 1.12
C ALA A 4 2.39 -21.78 -0.25
N GLU A 5 1.55 -20.96 -0.87
CA GLU A 5 1.90 -20.35 -2.14
C GLU A 5 3.18 -19.48 -2.01
N PRO A 6 4.03 -19.47 -3.05
CA PRO A 6 5.26 -18.70 -3.03
C PRO A 6 4.98 -17.19 -3.00
N LEU A 7 5.89 -16.44 -2.36
CA LEU A 7 5.90 -14.98 -2.47
C LEU A 7 6.42 -14.60 -3.86
N ALA A 8 5.66 -13.79 -4.59
CA ALA A 8 6.01 -13.32 -5.92
C ALA A 8 5.95 -11.79 -5.97
N VAL A 9 6.83 -11.19 -6.79
CA VAL A 9 6.84 -9.76 -7.07
C VAL A 9 6.26 -9.57 -8.48
N ALA A 10 5.22 -8.75 -8.61
CA ALA A 10 4.51 -8.56 -9.88
C ALA A 10 3.95 -7.15 -10.02
N SER A 11 3.69 -6.72 -11.25
CA SER A 11 3.02 -5.45 -11.53
C SER A 11 1.61 -5.41 -10.92
N ALA A 12 1.30 -4.31 -10.24
CA ALA A 12 0.03 -4.13 -9.56
C ALA A 12 -1.15 -4.00 -10.54
N ARG A 13 -2.19 -4.81 -10.33
CA ARG A 13 -3.43 -4.79 -11.12
C ARG A 13 -4.41 -3.75 -10.56
N ARG A 14 -5.47 -3.39 -11.32
CA ARG A 14 -6.48 -2.40 -10.88
C ARG A 14 -7.11 -2.74 -9.52
N ARG A 15 -7.36 -4.03 -9.30
CA ARG A 15 -7.91 -4.56 -8.06
C ARG A 15 -6.96 -4.48 -6.86
N ASP A 16 -5.65 -4.41 -7.11
CA ASP A 16 -4.63 -4.45 -6.05
C ASP A 16 -4.48 -3.09 -5.33
N SER A 17 -4.95 -1.98 -5.94
CA SER A 17 -4.71 -0.62 -5.44
C SER A 17 -5.17 -0.41 -3.99
N ARG A 18 -6.33 -0.95 -3.61
CA ARG A 18 -6.85 -0.81 -2.24
C ARG A 18 -6.01 -1.58 -1.22
N ALA A 19 -5.51 -2.76 -1.62
CA ALA A 19 -4.67 -3.58 -0.75
C ALA A 19 -3.28 -2.95 -0.60
N ALA A 20 -2.66 -2.53 -1.71
CA ALA A 20 -1.39 -1.81 -1.72
C ALA A 20 -1.46 -0.53 -0.85
N ALA A 21 -2.53 0.26 -0.99
CA ALA A 21 -2.71 1.47 -0.17
C ALA A 21 -2.80 1.18 1.33
N ARG A 22 -3.39 0.05 1.73
CA ARG A 22 -3.46 -0.37 3.13
C ARG A 22 -2.10 -0.82 3.66
N VAL A 23 -1.35 -1.57 2.86
CA VAL A 23 0.02 -1.99 3.21
C VAL A 23 0.91 -0.77 3.40
N LEU A 24 0.88 0.18 2.46
CA LEU A 24 1.61 1.45 2.58
C LEU A 24 1.14 2.24 3.81
N ALA A 25 -0.17 2.39 4.03
CA ALA A 25 -0.68 3.09 5.20
C ALA A 25 -0.22 2.48 6.52
N ALA A 26 -0.12 1.16 6.60
CA ALA A 26 0.39 0.46 7.78
C ALA A 26 1.90 0.67 7.94
N ALA A 27 2.68 0.57 6.86
CA ALA A 27 4.13 0.76 6.87
C ALA A 27 4.53 2.18 7.33
N PHE A 28 3.78 3.20 6.89
CA PHE A 28 4.04 4.60 7.21
C PHE A 28 3.31 5.13 8.46
N LEU A 29 2.57 4.29 9.20
CA LEU A 29 1.76 4.75 10.33
C LEU A 29 2.60 5.42 11.43
N ASP A 30 3.74 4.80 11.72
CA ASP A 30 4.67 5.21 12.77
C ASP A 30 5.99 5.76 12.18
N ASP A 31 5.99 6.09 10.87
CA ASP A 31 7.13 6.70 10.19
C ASP A 31 7.30 8.17 10.66
N PRO A 32 8.49 8.58 11.11
CA PRO A 32 8.75 9.93 11.62
C PRO A 32 8.64 11.01 10.53
N ILE A 33 8.98 10.69 9.27
CA ILE A 33 8.83 11.59 8.11
C ILE A 33 7.34 11.75 7.80
N ALA A 34 6.57 10.67 7.79
CA ALA A 34 5.12 10.74 7.60
C ALA A 34 4.45 11.54 8.73
N GLY A 35 4.96 11.45 9.96
CA GLY A 35 4.53 12.27 11.10
C GLY A 35 4.94 13.75 11.00
N ALA A 36 6.00 14.07 10.26
CA ALA A 36 6.48 15.44 10.04
C ALA A 36 5.70 16.17 8.92
N ILE A 37 5.33 15.45 7.86
CA ILE A 37 4.65 16.01 6.67
C ILE A 37 3.13 15.91 6.80
N GLY A 38 2.64 14.81 7.36
CA GLY A 38 1.22 14.49 7.46
C GLY A 38 0.60 14.81 8.83
N PRO A 39 -0.56 14.22 9.14
CA PRO A 39 -1.19 14.38 10.44
C PRO A 39 -0.26 13.95 11.59
N ARG A 40 -0.09 14.83 12.60
CA ARG A 40 0.74 14.52 13.77
C ARG A 40 0.11 13.46 14.68
N ASN A 41 -1.22 13.44 14.76
CA ASN A 41 -1.95 12.46 15.57
C ASN A 41 -2.01 11.10 14.86
N ARG A 42 -1.53 10.05 15.54
CA ARG A 42 -1.52 8.67 15.06
C ARG A 42 -2.92 8.15 14.69
N THR A 43 -3.94 8.47 15.46
CA THR A 43 -5.34 8.08 15.16
C THR A 43 -5.81 8.71 13.86
N HIS A 44 -5.48 9.98 13.64
CA HIS A 44 -5.80 10.66 12.38
C HIS A 44 -5.04 10.02 11.20
N ARG A 45 -3.74 9.71 11.35
CA ARG A 45 -2.97 8.99 10.33
C ARG A 45 -3.57 7.63 9.98
N ARG A 46 -3.99 6.86 10.99
CA ARG A 46 -4.62 5.55 10.78
C ARG A 46 -5.89 5.63 9.92
N LEU A 47 -6.66 6.70 10.07
CA LEU A 47 -7.90 6.91 9.32
C LEU A 47 -7.64 7.42 7.89
N VAL A 48 -6.73 8.39 7.74
CA VAL A 48 -6.52 9.10 6.47
C VAL A 48 -5.48 8.44 5.57
N GLY A 49 -4.47 7.77 6.14
CA GLY A 49 -3.39 7.11 5.39
C GLY A 49 -3.88 6.24 4.23
N PRO A 50 -4.82 5.30 4.45
CA PRO A 50 -5.33 4.45 3.38
C PRO A 50 -5.99 5.23 2.22
N LEU A 51 -6.60 6.37 2.50
CA LEU A 51 -7.21 7.24 1.49
C LEU A 51 -6.13 7.97 0.68
N SER A 52 -5.16 8.58 1.37
CA SER A 52 -4.04 9.29 0.73
C SER A 52 -3.22 8.35 -0.16
N PHE A 53 -2.82 7.18 0.36
CA PHE A 53 -2.08 6.20 -0.43
C PHE A 53 -2.92 5.59 -1.55
N GLY A 54 -4.25 5.48 -1.38
CA GLY A 54 -5.15 5.09 -2.46
C GLY A 54 -5.09 6.06 -3.65
N GLY A 55 -5.10 7.36 -3.35
CA GLY A 55 -4.92 8.43 -4.34
C GLY A 55 -3.56 8.36 -5.02
N ILE A 56 -2.48 8.21 -4.26
CA ILE A 56 -1.10 8.12 -4.78
C ILE A 56 -0.97 6.91 -5.73
N VAL A 57 -1.36 5.71 -5.31
CA VAL A 57 -1.27 4.49 -6.13
C VAL A 57 -2.13 4.62 -7.40
N ALA A 58 -3.32 5.20 -7.30
CA ALA A 58 -4.17 5.43 -8.46
C ALA A 58 -3.57 6.45 -9.44
N ALA A 59 -3.02 7.56 -8.92
CA ALA A 59 -2.39 8.60 -9.73
C ALA A 59 -1.13 8.08 -10.42
N SER A 60 -0.22 7.42 -9.70
CA SER A 60 0.99 6.82 -10.26
C SER A 60 0.63 5.94 -11.45
N ARG A 61 -0.38 5.08 -11.32
CA ARG A 61 -0.80 4.20 -12.41
C ARG A 61 -1.45 4.92 -13.59
N ARG A 62 -2.27 5.95 -13.32
CA ARG A 62 -2.89 6.75 -14.37
C ARG A 62 -1.86 7.48 -15.22
N HIS A 63 -0.76 7.91 -14.62
CA HIS A 63 0.28 8.71 -15.26
C HIS A 63 1.50 7.87 -15.70
N GLY A 64 1.35 6.55 -15.85
CA GLY A 64 2.38 5.67 -16.39
C GLY A 64 3.47 5.23 -15.41
N GLY A 65 3.31 5.53 -14.12
CA GLY A 65 4.16 5.01 -13.05
C GLY A 65 4.02 3.50 -12.89
N SER A 66 5.15 2.81 -12.82
CA SER A 66 5.19 1.38 -12.53
C SER A 66 5.01 1.14 -11.04
N VAL A 67 3.89 0.52 -10.66
CA VAL A 67 3.65 0.07 -9.28
C VAL A 67 3.83 -1.44 -9.26
N VAL A 68 4.75 -1.91 -8.42
CA VAL A 68 5.05 -3.33 -8.22
C VAL A 68 4.60 -3.70 -6.81
N VAL A 69 4.05 -4.90 -6.65
CA VAL A 69 3.60 -5.44 -5.36
C VAL A 69 4.22 -6.81 -5.11
N ALA A 70 4.56 -7.08 -3.86
CA ALA A 70 4.82 -8.40 -3.34
C ALA A 70 3.48 -9.05 -2.96
N ARG A 71 3.23 -10.25 -3.47
CA ARG A 71 1.97 -10.98 -3.28
C ARG A 71 2.20 -12.45 -2.99
N ARG A 72 1.27 -13.04 -2.24
CA ARG A 72 1.11 -14.48 -2.09
C ARG A 72 -0.31 -14.83 -2.54
N GLY A 73 -0.44 -15.54 -3.66
CA GLY A 73 -1.73 -15.75 -4.30
C GLY A 73 -2.40 -14.46 -4.72
N ASP A 74 -3.64 -14.26 -4.26
CA ASP A 74 -4.40 -13.03 -4.44
C ASP A 74 -4.20 -11.98 -3.33
N ALA A 75 -3.39 -12.27 -2.31
CA ALA A 75 -3.10 -11.32 -1.24
C ALA A 75 -1.87 -10.47 -1.57
N VAL A 76 -2.03 -9.15 -1.53
CA VAL A 76 -0.92 -8.17 -1.55
C VAL A 76 -0.36 -8.01 -0.15
N LEU A 77 0.95 -8.13 -0.01
CA LEU A 77 1.67 -8.14 1.26
C LEU A 77 2.71 -7.01 1.37
N GLY A 78 3.19 -6.48 0.25
CA GLY A 78 4.27 -5.49 0.15
C GLY A 78 4.18 -4.69 -1.13
#